data_AF-A0A962ZQH8-F1
#
_entry.id   AF-A0A962ZQH8-F1
#
_cell.length_a   1.000
_cell.length_b   1.000
_cell.length_c   1.000
_cell.angle_alpha   90.00
_cell.angle_beta   90.00
_cell.angle_gamma   90.00
#
_symmetry.space_group_name_H-M   'P 1'
#
loop_
_entity.id
_entity.type
_entity.pdbx_description
1 polymer ?
#
loop_
_entity_poly.entity_id
_entity_poly.type
_entity_poly.pdbx_seq_one_letter_code
_entity_poly.pdbx_strand_id
1 'polypeptide(L)'
;MDVVLITLAVLGVGAMVISAYVFMVAARTYVSDDAGPRGNSTAFNRIVRSANDRRSGASVSFPLMVNGILIEHDRRCSPDRRKAAAS
;
A
#
# COMPACT_ATOMS: atom_id res chain seq x y z
N MET A 1 -37.89 -8.05 33.24
CA MET A 1 -36.44 -8.30 33.27
C MET A 1 -36.02 -9.24 32.14
N ASP A 2 -36.74 -10.36 31.95
CA ASP A 2 -36.44 -11.34 30.89
C ASP A 2 -36.47 -10.77 29.47
N VAL A 3 -37.43 -9.91 29.15
CA VAL A 3 -37.51 -9.28 27.81
C VAL A 3 -36.23 -8.50 27.48
N VAL A 4 -35.67 -7.80 28.46
CA VAL A 4 -34.41 -7.04 28.29
C VAL A 4 -33.24 -7.99 28.04
N LEU A 5 -33.15 -9.07 28.82
CA LEU A 5 -32.11 -10.09 28.65
C LEU A 5 -32.20 -10.79 27.29
N ILE A 6 -33.42 -11.10 26.83
CA ILE A 6 -33.67 -11.71 25.51
C ILE A 6 -33.25 -10.74 24.40
N THR A 7 -33.60 -9.46 24.49
CA THR A 7 -33.20 -8.47 23.47
C THR A 7 -31.68 -8.27 23.42
N LEU A 8 -31.00 -8.24 24.57
CA LEU A 8 -29.55 -8.16 24.64
C LEU A 8 -28.89 -9.42 24.08
N ALA A 9 -29.45 -10.59 24.34
CA ALA A 9 -28.94 -11.85 23.79
C ALA A 9 -29.05 -11.88 22.26
N VAL A 10 -30.20 -11.49 21.71
CA VAL A 10 -30.41 -11.45 20.25
C VAL A 10 -29.50 -10.41 19.59
N LEU A 11 -29.38 -9.21 20.16
CA LEU A 11 -28.46 -8.17 19.67
C LEU A 11 -27.00 -8.62 19.74
N GLY A 12 -26.59 -9.26 20.83
CA GLY A 12 -25.23 -9.75 21.01
C GLY A 12 -24.88 -10.86 20.01
N VAL A 13 -25.78 -11.82 19.81
CA VAL A 13 -25.59 -12.89 18.81
C VAL A 13 -25.57 -12.30 17.39
N GLY A 14 -26.47 -11.37 17.08
CA GLY A 14 -26.48 -10.67 15.79
C GLY A 14 -25.17 -9.91 15.52
N ALA A 15 -24.66 -9.18 16.51
CA ALA A 15 -23.39 -8.46 16.41
C ALA A 15 -22.19 -9.41 16.20
N MET A 16 -22.17 -10.56 16.90
CA MET A 16 -21.16 -11.60 16.72
C MET A 16 -21.16 -12.15 15.29
N VAL A 17 -22.33 -12.46 14.74
CA VAL A 17 -22.46 -12.98 13.37
C VAL A 17 -21.98 -11.96 12.34
N ILE A 18 -22.37 -10.69 12.48
CA ILE A 18 -21.94 -9.62 11.57
C ILE A 18 -20.42 -9.42 11.65
N SER A 19 -19.87 -9.37 12.87
CA SER A 19 -18.42 -9.25 13.09
C SER A 19 -17.65 -10.39 12.42
N ALA A 20 -18.05 -11.64 12.68
CA ALA A 20 -17.43 -12.81 12.08
C ALA A 20 -17.50 -12.79 10.55
N TYR A 21 -18.63 -12.38 9.98
CA TYR A 21 -18.79 -12.26 8.53
C TYR A 21 -17.82 -11.23 7.93
N VAL A 22 -17.73 -10.04 8.51
CA VAL A 22 -16.81 -8.99 8.03
C VAL A 22 -15.36 -9.44 8.15
N PHE A 23 -14.97 -10.07 9.27
CA PHE A 23 -13.63 -10.64 9.42
C PHE A 23 -13.35 -11.75 8.40
N MET A 24 -14.32 -12.60 8.10
CA MET A 24 -14.17 -13.67 7.10
C MET A 24 -14.03 -13.11 5.68
N VAL A 25 -14.83 -12.09 5.33
CA VAL A 25 -14.74 -11.39 4.03
C VAL A 25 -13.41 -10.66 3.92
N ALA A 26 -13.01 -9.91 4.95
CA ALA A 26 -11.73 -9.24 4.99
C ALA A 26 -10.57 -10.24 4.88
N ALA A 27 -10.61 -11.37 5.60
CA ALA A 27 -9.60 -12.41 5.47
C ALA A 27 -9.56 -12.99 4.06
N ARG A 28 -10.70 -13.24 3.42
CA ARG A 28 -10.72 -13.69 2.02
C ARG A 28 -10.10 -12.65 1.08
N THR A 29 -10.40 -11.37 1.24
CA THR A 29 -9.88 -10.32 0.37
C THR A 29 -8.40 -10.02 0.64
N TYR A 30 -7.97 -9.96 1.90
CA TYR A 30 -6.60 -9.56 2.26
C TYR A 30 -5.62 -10.73 2.42
N VAL A 31 -6.08 -11.94 2.75
CA VAL A 31 -5.20 -13.12 2.89
C VAL A 31 -5.12 -13.93 1.61
N SER A 32 -6.15 -13.92 0.74
CA SER A 32 -6.06 -14.63 -0.56
C SER A 32 -5.24 -13.90 -1.62
N ASP A 33 -4.91 -12.62 -1.42
CA ASP A 33 -3.94 -11.91 -2.28
C ASP A 33 -2.49 -12.42 -2.08
N ASP A 34 -2.20 -13.11 -0.96
CA ASP A 34 -0.91 -13.78 -0.72
C ASP A 34 -0.92 -15.26 -1.17
N ALA A 35 -2.03 -15.78 -1.69
CA ALA A 35 -2.19 -17.18 -2.09
C ALA A 35 -2.63 -17.38 -3.55
N GLY A 36 -2.25 -16.47 -4.45
CA GLY A 36 -2.34 -16.66 -5.89
C GLY A 36 -1.23 -17.59 -6.43
N PRO A 37 -1.49 -18.48 -7.41
CA PRO A 37 -0.53 -19.47 -7.89
C PRO A 37 0.75 -18.82 -8.41
N ARG A 38 1.90 -19.40 -8.06
CA ARG A 38 3.12 -19.28 -8.87
C ARG A 38 2.83 -19.83 -10.27
N GLY A 39 2.40 -18.96 -11.17
CA GLY A 39 2.30 -19.22 -12.60
C GLY A 39 0.89 -19.40 -13.13
N ASN A 40 0.37 -18.36 -13.79
CA ASN A 40 0.27 -18.47 -15.24
C ASN A 40 0.48 -17.09 -15.89
N SER A 41 1.27 -17.13 -16.93
CA SER A 41 1.73 -16.03 -17.76
C SER A 41 0.58 -15.30 -18.46
N THR A 42 0.10 -14.20 -17.90
CA THR A 42 -0.14 -13.03 -18.74
C THR A 42 1.04 -12.12 -18.53
N ALA A 43 1.79 -11.92 -19.61
CA ALA A 43 2.89 -11.00 -19.71
C ALA A 43 2.43 -9.58 -19.35
N PHE A 44 2.30 -9.30 -18.06
CA PHE A 44 2.70 -7.99 -17.58
C PHE A 44 4.17 -7.96 -17.91
N ASN A 45 4.47 -7.28 -19.00
CA ASN A 45 5.80 -6.81 -19.32
C ASN A 45 6.26 -6.04 -18.08
N ARG A 46 6.83 -6.77 -17.11
CA ARG A 46 7.61 -6.21 -16.04
C ARG A 46 8.80 -5.69 -16.79
N ILE A 47 8.66 -4.47 -17.30
CA ILE A 47 9.75 -3.72 -17.87
C ILE A 47 10.76 -3.71 -16.73
N VAL A 48 11.75 -4.58 -16.85
CA VAL A 48 12.94 -4.53 -16.03
C VAL A 48 13.43 -3.12 -16.27
N ARG A 49 13.21 -2.22 -15.31
CA ARG A 49 13.69 -0.85 -15.42
C ARG A 49 15.18 -0.99 -15.65
N SER A 50 15.59 -0.78 -16.90
CA SER A 50 16.99 -0.74 -17.25
C SER A 50 17.61 0.30 -16.32
N ALA A 51 18.83 0.08 -15.84
CA ALA A 51 19.55 1.12 -15.09
C ALA A 51 19.66 2.43 -15.91
N ASN A 52 19.46 2.34 -17.23
CA ASN A 52 19.38 3.44 -18.17
C ASN A 52 18.00 4.14 -18.21
N ASP A 53 16.93 3.48 -17.77
CA ASP A 53 15.52 3.90 -17.90
C ASP A 53 15.11 5.04 -16.93
N ARG A 54 16.04 5.53 -16.10
CA ARG A 54 15.86 6.76 -15.32
C ARG A 54 16.93 7.82 -15.56
N ARG A 55 17.90 7.56 -16.44
CA ARG A 55 19.06 8.43 -16.69
C ARG A 55 19.11 9.00 -18.11
N SER A 56 18.01 8.88 -18.86
CA SER A 56 17.82 9.51 -20.17
C SER A 56 17.37 10.98 -20.10
N GLY A 57 17.27 11.57 -18.90
CA GLY A 57 17.10 13.00 -18.76
C GLY A 57 18.48 13.65 -18.75
N ALA A 58 18.66 14.71 -19.54
CA ALA A 58 19.85 15.55 -19.53
C ALA A 58 20.35 15.79 -18.10
N SER A 59 21.67 15.78 -17.89
CA SER A 59 22.26 16.09 -16.59
C SER A 59 21.76 17.44 -16.12
N VAL A 60 20.84 17.43 -15.15
CA VAL A 60 20.28 18.65 -14.59
C VAL A 60 21.30 19.21 -13.61
N SER A 61 21.97 20.28 -14.02
CA SER A 61 22.84 21.05 -13.13
C SER A 61 21.99 21.94 -12.24
N PHE A 62 22.19 21.84 -10.93
CA PHE A 62 21.67 22.81 -9.98
C PHE A 62 22.65 24.01 -9.89
N PRO A 63 22.16 25.23 -9.61
CA PRO A 63 20.77 25.60 -9.35
C PRO A 63 19.92 25.64 -10.64
N LEU A 64 18.64 25.30 -10.52
CA LEU A 64 17.69 25.35 -11.64
C LEU A 64 16.42 26.09 -11.24
N MET A 65 15.79 26.75 -12.21
CA MET A 65 14.56 27.49 -12.01
C MET A 65 13.40 26.74 -12.67
N VAL A 66 12.41 26.29 -11.88
CA VAL A 66 11.22 25.58 -12.38
C VAL A 66 9.99 26.27 -11.83
N ASN A 67 9.09 26.70 -12.72
CA ASN A 67 7.84 27.39 -12.37
C ASN A 67 8.05 28.61 -11.44
N GLY A 68 9.14 29.37 -11.65
CA GLY A 68 9.48 30.54 -10.83
C GLY A 68 10.06 30.21 -9.45
N ILE A 69 10.26 28.93 -9.13
CA ILE A 69 10.87 28.47 -7.88
C ILE A 69 12.34 28.13 -8.16
N LEU A 70 13.24 28.74 -7.39
CA LEU A 70 14.66 28.41 -7.40
C LEU A 70 14.86 27.10 -6.64
N ILE A 71 15.37 26.08 -7.32
CA ILE A 71 15.80 24.83 -6.71
C ILE A 71 17.32 24.82 -6.69
N GLU A 72 17.89 24.99 -5.50
CA GLU A 72 19.34 25.12 -5.31
C GLU A 72 20.06 23.76 -5.21
N HIS A 73 19.39 22.72 -4.71
CA HIS A 73 20.01 21.44 -4.39
C HIS A 73 19.14 20.25 -4.83
N ASP A 74 19.78 19.13 -5.18
CA ASP A 74 19.07 17.90 -5.51
C ASP A 74 18.42 17.29 -4.25
N ARG A 75 17.09 17.12 -4.29
CA ARG A 75 16.32 16.45 -3.22
C ARG A 75 16.63 14.95 -3.10
N ARG A 76 17.29 14.34 -4.10
CA ARG A 76 17.67 12.93 -4.10
C ARG A 76 18.97 12.64 -3.35
N CYS A 77 19.72 13.67 -2.99
CA CYS A 77 20.92 13.55 -2.15
C CYS A 77 20.60 13.48 -0.65
N SER A 78 19.35 13.74 -0.24
CA SER A 78 18.96 13.51 1.15
C SER A 78 18.96 12.00 1.44
N PRO A 79 19.55 11.54 2.56
CA PRO A 79 19.57 10.13 2.89
C PRO A 79 18.16 9.56 2.84
N ASP A 80 18.02 8.47 2.09
CA ASP A 80 16.77 7.77 1.85
C ASP A 80 16.03 7.58 3.18
N ARG A 81 14.83 8.17 3.34
CA ARG A 81 14.05 8.06 4.60
C ARG A 81 13.75 6.61 4.96
N ARG A 82 13.83 5.69 3.97
CA ARG A 82 13.70 4.25 4.19
C ARG A 82 14.84 3.64 5.00
N LYS A 83 16.01 4.28 5.07
CA LYS A 83 17.13 3.85 5.93
C LYS A 83 17.00 4.35 7.38
N ALA A 84 16.29 5.45 7.62
CA ALA A 84 16.13 6.02 8.96
C ALA A 84 15.17 5.23 9.87
N ALA A 85 14.36 4.32 9.31
CA ALA A 85 13.45 3.47 10.07
C ALA A 85 14.03 2.08 10.39
N ALA A 86 15.29 1.81 10.01
CA ALA A 86 15.96 0.52 10.16
C ALA A 86 17.16 0.57 11.13
N SER A 87 17.26 1.61 11.95
CA SER A 87 18.30 1.78 12.98
C SER A 87 17.70 1.89 14.37
#